data_AF-A0A350CP11-F1
#
_entry.id   AF-A0A350CP11-F1
#
_cell.length_a   1.000
_cell.length_b   1.000
_cell.length_c   1.000
_cell.angle_alpha   90.00
_cell.angle_beta   90.00
_cell.angle_gamma   90.00
#
_symmetry.space_group_name_H-M   'P 1'
#
loop_
_entity.id
_entity.type
_entity.pdbx_description
1 polymer ?
#
loop_
_entity_poly.entity_id
_entity_poly.type
_entity_poly.pdbx_seq_one_letter_code
_entity_poly.pdbx_strand_id
1 'polypeptide(L)'
;MAINTNYDPATTAQALAEQFTYGRQTMLTNQTKAASATEKGLNTLGSALSAFQASLASLTGVNKTIAANSAVFSDTSFASATANSTAAAGGYTFFVERIASAHKISYGGMTDFAGGGSLTLGSGSNSFTLDLSGKTTWTVRDLAAAINGDTNNTSISASVVTTGTGVSELVLSAKATGAANAITVTPSGATSGIDANLAAKLGAAPNQLTKALDAVLRVGSETGTAITQASNTFNVIDGVTMTLTKAQAAGSAPLTLTVASDAAKTTANAQAFVDAYNKLKSTIDALVSPADPANGSAAGAFAGARGGRPLGGP
;
A
#
# COMPACT_ATOMS: atom_id res chain seq x y z
N MET A 1 -34.98 -35.55 -71.63
CA MET A 1 -34.70 -35.54 -70.18
C MET A 1 -35.11 -34.18 -69.65
N ALA A 2 -36.09 -34.14 -68.76
CA ALA A 2 -36.62 -32.91 -68.20
C ALA A 2 -35.50 -32.18 -67.44
N ILE A 3 -35.22 -30.94 -67.82
CA ILE A 3 -34.58 -30.00 -66.90
C ILE A 3 -35.66 -29.70 -65.88
N ASN A 4 -35.63 -30.41 -64.76
CA ASN A 4 -36.39 -30.01 -63.59
C ASN A 4 -35.74 -28.71 -63.09
N THR A 5 -36.13 -27.59 -63.70
CA THR A 5 -35.92 -26.28 -63.12
C THR A 5 -36.87 -26.19 -61.94
N ASN A 6 -36.50 -26.80 -60.82
CA ASN A 6 -36.96 -26.33 -59.52
C ASN A 6 -36.27 -24.98 -59.30
N TYR A 7 -36.67 -24.01 -60.13
CA TYR A 7 -36.30 -22.61 -60.03
C TYR A 7 -36.97 -22.16 -58.75
N ASP A 8 -36.23 -22.25 -57.66
CA ASP A 8 -36.65 -21.65 -56.41
C ASP A 8 -36.23 -20.17 -56.51
N PRO A 9 -37.18 -19.26 -56.81
CA PRO A 9 -36.89 -17.84 -56.93
C PRO A 9 -36.29 -17.29 -55.63
N ALA A 10 -36.53 -17.92 -54.48
CA ALA A 10 -35.96 -17.50 -53.21
C ALA A 10 -34.45 -17.78 -53.16
N THR A 11 -34.00 -18.98 -53.53
CA THR A 11 -32.55 -19.35 -53.49
C THR A 11 -31.72 -18.59 -54.52
N THR A 12 -32.28 -18.35 -55.71
CA THR A 12 -31.61 -17.58 -56.77
C THR A 12 -31.59 -16.09 -56.46
N ALA A 13 -32.68 -15.53 -55.90
CA ALA A 13 -32.68 -14.15 -55.41
C ALA A 13 -31.72 -13.96 -54.22
N GLN A 14 -31.61 -14.97 -53.33
CA GLN A 14 -30.68 -14.95 -52.21
C GLN A 14 -29.22 -14.96 -52.67
N ALA A 15 -28.84 -15.86 -53.58
CA ALA A 15 -27.47 -15.92 -54.13
C ALA A 15 -27.07 -14.63 -54.86
N LEU A 16 -28.00 -14.03 -55.61
CA LEU A 16 -27.75 -12.77 -56.30
C LEU A 16 -27.64 -11.59 -55.31
N ALA A 17 -28.49 -11.55 -54.28
CA ALA A 17 -28.41 -10.55 -53.21
C ALA A 17 -27.11 -10.66 -52.39
N GLU A 18 -26.66 -11.89 -52.10
CA GLU A 18 -25.36 -12.18 -51.48
C GLU A 18 -24.23 -11.70 -52.39
N GLN A 19 -24.26 -11.98 -53.69
CA GLN A 19 -23.25 -11.52 -54.64
C GLN A 19 -23.22 -9.98 -54.77
N PHE A 20 -24.38 -9.32 -54.79
CA PHE A 20 -24.49 -7.86 -54.82
C PHE A 20 -23.98 -7.18 -53.55
N THR A 21 -24.09 -7.85 -52.40
CA THR A 21 -23.65 -7.32 -51.11
C THR A 21 -22.22 -7.72 -50.75
N TYR A 22 -21.69 -8.80 -51.32
CA TYR A 22 -20.36 -9.36 -51.05
C TYR A 22 -19.22 -8.36 -51.21
N GLY A 23 -19.19 -7.58 -52.29
CA GLY A 23 -18.13 -6.59 -52.52
C GLY A 23 -18.14 -5.46 -51.49
N ARG A 24 -19.33 -4.96 -51.11
CA ARG A 24 -19.48 -3.94 -50.07
C ARG A 24 -19.18 -4.51 -48.68
N GLN A 25 -19.63 -5.73 -48.40
CA GLN A 25 -19.36 -6.42 -47.15
C GLN A 25 -17.87 -6.72 -46.97
N THR A 26 -17.17 -7.07 -48.05
CA THR A 26 -15.71 -7.25 -48.05
C THR A 26 -14.98 -5.93 -47.80
N MET A 27 -15.38 -4.84 -48.46
CA MET A 27 -14.79 -3.51 -48.19
C MET A 27 -15.02 -3.05 -46.75
N LEU A 28 -16.25 -3.17 -46.23
CA LEU A 28 -16.58 -2.85 -44.84
C LEU A 28 -15.80 -3.74 -43.87
N THR A 29 -15.70 -5.04 -44.14
CA THR A 29 -14.90 -5.98 -43.32
C THR A 29 -13.43 -5.59 -43.29
N ASN A 30 -12.85 -5.19 -44.43
CA ASN A 30 -11.47 -4.75 -44.51
C ASN A 30 -11.24 -3.41 -43.79
N GLN A 31 -12.17 -2.45 -43.92
CA GLN A 31 -12.12 -1.18 -43.19
C GLN A 31 -12.24 -1.39 -41.68
N THR A 32 -13.19 -2.22 -41.23
CA THR A 32 -13.38 -2.57 -39.82
C THR A 32 -12.14 -3.27 -39.27
N LYS A 33 -11.55 -4.23 -40.01
CA LYS A 33 -10.29 -4.89 -39.62
C LYS A 33 -9.13 -3.90 -39.49
N ALA A 34 -8.98 -2.97 -40.43
CA ALA A 34 -7.95 -1.94 -40.40
C ALA A 34 -8.15 -0.96 -39.22
N ALA A 35 -9.39 -0.52 -38.98
CA ALA A 35 -9.73 0.35 -37.86
C ALA A 35 -9.49 -0.33 -36.51
N SER A 36 -9.94 -1.57 -36.33
CA SER A 36 -9.69 -2.35 -35.11
C SER A 36 -8.20 -2.65 -34.89
N ALA A 37 -7.42 -2.86 -35.96
CA ALA A 37 -5.96 -3.01 -35.84
C ALA A 37 -5.31 -1.69 -35.40
N THR A 38 -5.73 -0.57 -35.97
CA THR A 38 -5.27 0.79 -35.60
C THR A 38 -5.58 1.10 -34.14
N GLU A 39 -6.80 0.82 -33.67
CA GLU A 39 -7.22 1.01 -32.28
C GLU A 39 -6.37 0.17 -31.32
N LYS A 40 -6.15 -1.12 -31.61
CA LYS A 40 -5.26 -1.99 -30.82
C LYS A 40 -3.83 -1.46 -30.80
N GLY A 41 -3.35 -0.95 -31.94
CA GLY A 41 -2.02 -0.35 -32.06
C GLY A 41 -1.87 0.90 -31.19
N LEU A 42 -2.87 1.79 -31.20
CA LEU A 42 -2.90 3.00 -30.37
C LEU A 42 -2.98 2.66 -28.88
N ASN A 43 -3.79 1.68 -28.49
CA ASN A 43 -3.87 1.23 -27.09
C ASN A 43 -2.54 0.64 -26.60
N THR A 44 -1.87 -0.13 -27.47
CA THR A 44 -0.54 -0.68 -27.19
C THR A 44 0.50 0.42 -27.05
N LEU A 45 0.49 1.40 -27.96
CA LEU A 45 1.37 2.57 -27.89
C LEU A 45 1.12 3.40 -26.62
N GLY A 46 -0.14 3.69 -26.29
CA GLY A 46 -0.52 4.45 -25.11
C GLY A 46 -0.08 3.75 -23.81
N SER A 47 -0.22 2.42 -23.76
CA SER A 47 0.26 1.61 -22.64
C SER A 47 1.79 1.64 -22.51
N ALA A 48 2.50 1.51 -23.63
CA ALA A 48 3.97 1.59 -23.64
C ALA A 48 4.48 2.97 -23.23
N LEU A 49 3.82 4.04 -23.69
CA LEU A 49 4.16 5.42 -23.33
C LEU A 49 3.91 5.69 -21.85
N SER A 50 2.78 5.21 -21.32
CA SER A 50 2.44 5.32 -19.88
C SER A 50 3.46 4.57 -19.01
N ALA A 51 3.87 3.38 -19.43
CA ALA A 51 4.92 2.61 -18.73
C ALA A 51 6.27 3.32 -18.77
N PHE A 52 6.65 3.92 -19.91
CA PHE A 52 7.87 4.70 -20.04
C PHE A 52 7.82 5.96 -19.17
N GLN A 53 6.69 6.68 -19.16
CA GLN A 53 6.50 7.86 -18.32
C GLN A 53 6.58 7.52 -16.83
N ALA A 54 6.00 6.39 -16.39
CA ALA A 54 6.11 5.91 -15.02
C ALA A 54 7.57 5.57 -14.65
N SER A 55 8.32 4.97 -15.56
CA SER A 55 9.76 4.69 -15.36
C SER A 55 10.60 5.97 -15.33
N LEU A 56 10.27 6.98 -16.12
CA LEU A 56 10.90 8.30 -16.03
C LEU A 56 10.60 8.95 -14.68
N ALA A 57 9.34 8.95 -14.26
CA ALA A 57 8.93 9.54 -12.99
C ALA A 57 9.59 8.86 -11.78
N SER A 58 9.90 7.57 -11.85
CA SER A 58 10.64 6.87 -10.79
C SER A 58 12.12 7.23 -10.73
N LEU A 59 12.69 7.83 -11.79
CA LEU A 59 14.10 8.20 -11.93
C LEU A 59 14.37 9.71 -11.83
N THR A 60 13.39 10.54 -12.18
CA THR A 60 13.49 12.01 -12.23
C THR A 60 12.58 12.72 -11.23
N GLY A 61 11.82 11.97 -10.43
CA GLY A 61 10.96 12.53 -9.39
C GLY A 61 11.73 13.24 -8.27
N VAL A 62 11.04 14.07 -7.48
CA VAL A 62 11.62 14.76 -6.33
C VAL A 62 12.26 13.73 -5.38
N ASN A 63 13.53 13.94 -5.00
CA ASN A 63 14.36 13.01 -4.21
C ASN A 63 14.62 11.63 -4.84
N LYS A 64 14.42 11.49 -6.16
CA LYS A 64 14.79 10.32 -6.92
C LYS A 64 15.80 10.73 -7.97
N THR A 65 16.98 10.14 -7.89
CA THR A 65 18.01 10.33 -8.90
C THR A 65 18.50 8.98 -9.34
N ILE A 66 19.14 8.91 -10.51
CA ILE A 66 19.84 7.71 -10.95
C ILE A 66 20.86 7.31 -9.88
N ALA A 67 21.55 8.29 -9.27
CA ALA A 67 22.43 8.06 -8.12
C ALA A 67 21.61 7.66 -6.89
N ALA A 68 21.70 6.38 -6.56
CA ALA A 68 21.16 5.83 -5.33
C ALA A 68 22.20 5.96 -4.22
N ASN A 69 21.76 6.30 -3.02
CA ASN A 69 22.57 6.18 -1.81
C ASN A 69 22.07 4.99 -0.99
N SER A 70 22.97 4.38 -0.25
CA SER A 70 22.68 3.32 0.70
C SER A 70 23.03 3.79 2.10
N ALA A 71 22.22 3.38 3.06
CA ALA A 71 22.47 3.58 4.48
C ALA A 71 22.37 2.21 5.15
N VAL A 72 23.49 1.71 5.67
CA VAL A 72 23.57 0.35 6.21
C VAL A 72 24.10 0.40 7.64
N PHE A 73 23.35 -0.21 8.56
CA PHE A 73 23.85 -0.43 9.91
C PHE A 73 24.77 -1.64 9.96
N SER A 74 25.73 -1.61 10.89
CA SER A 74 26.61 -2.73 11.21
C SER A 74 25.84 -3.98 11.63
N ASP A 75 24.67 -3.83 12.25
CA ASP A 75 23.77 -4.93 12.59
C ASP A 75 22.31 -4.55 12.28
N THR A 76 21.75 -5.19 11.25
CA THR A 76 20.40 -4.94 10.76
C THR A 76 19.29 -5.55 11.64
N SER A 77 19.65 -6.38 12.61
CA SER A 77 18.69 -6.98 13.55
C SER A 77 18.19 -5.98 14.60
N PHE A 78 18.97 -4.92 14.86
CA PHE A 78 18.64 -3.85 15.81
C PHE A 78 18.04 -2.63 15.13
N ALA A 79 18.54 -2.24 13.96
CA ALA A 79 18.04 -1.08 13.24
C ALA A 79 18.23 -1.23 11.72
N SER A 80 17.37 -0.57 10.94
CA SER A 80 17.48 -0.46 9.49
C SER A 80 17.48 1.01 9.09
N ALA A 81 18.14 1.35 7.99
CA ALA A 81 18.15 2.71 7.46
C ALA A 81 17.91 2.73 5.96
N THR A 82 17.34 3.82 5.49
CA THR A 82 17.20 4.14 4.08
C THR A 82 17.74 5.54 3.84
N ALA A 83 18.53 5.70 2.79
CA ALA A 83 19.02 6.99 2.33
C ALA A 83 18.28 7.40 1.06
N ASN A 84 17.94 8.67 0.95
CA ASN A 84 17.50 9.30 -0.29
C ASN A 84 18.72 9.89 -1.04
N SER A 85 18.45 10.56 -2.16
CA SER A 85 19.50 11.18 -2.98
C SER A 85 20.22 12.38 -2.35
N THR A 86 19.67 13.00 -1.31
CA THR A 86 20.28 14.15 -0.61
C THR A 86 21.17 13.73 0.55
N ALA A 87 21.14 12.45 0.93
CA ALA A 87 21.96 11.93 2.01
C ALA A 87 23.46 12.09 1.72
N ALA A 88 24.19 12.77 2.61
CA ALA A 88 25.64 12.89 2.50
C ALA A 88 26.33 11.57 2.88
N ALA A 89 27.39 11.21 2.15
CA ALA A 89 28.21 10.06 2.51
C ALA A 89 28.95 10.32 3.83
N GLY A 90 28.93 9.34 4.73
CA GLY A 90 29.48 9.48 6.07
C GLY A 90 29.24 8.26 6.94
N GLY A 91 30.09 8.11 7.97
CA GLY A 91 29.92 7.12 9.02
C GLY A 91 29.36 7.80 10.27
N TYR A 92 28.26 7.29 10.80
CA TYR A 92 27.64 7.76 12.03
C TYR A 92 27.55 6.61 13.02
N THR A 93 27.75 6.87 14.30
CA THR A 93 27.57 5.86 15.35
C THR A 93 26.35 6.18 16.19
N PHE A 94 25.60 5.16 16.56
CA PHE A 94 24.38 5.28 17.33
C PHE A 94 24.27 4.18 18.36
N PHE A 95 23.64 4.49 19.49
CA PHE A 95 23.29 3.52 20.51
C PHE A 95 21.79 3.52 20.74
N VAL A 96 21.14 2.37 20.59
CA VAL A 96 19.69 2.24 20.80
C VAL A 96 19.43 1.89 22.25
N GLU A 97 19.13 2.90 23.07
CA GLU A 97 18.82 2.70 24.50
C GLU A 97 17.44 2.04 24.67
N ARG A 98 16.44 2.50 23.91
CA ARG A 98 15.07 1.99 24.03
C ARG A 98 14.27 2.20 22.75
N ILE A 99 13.33 1.28 22.49
CA ILE A 99 12.34 1.40 21.40
C ILE A 99 11.02 1.95 21.93
N ALA A 100 10.29 2.66 21.07
CA ALA A 100 8.96 3.13 21.35
C ALA A 100 7.99 1.93 21.39
N SER A 101 7.12 1.92 22.39
CA SER A 101 6.09 0.89 22.57
C SER A 101 4.72 1.51 22.72
N ALA A 102 3.71 0.86 22.14
CA ALA A 102 2.32 1.25 22.29
C ALA A 102 1.79 0.78 23.65
N HIS A 103 0.95 1.60 24.28
CA HIS A 103 0.29 1.20 25.53
C HIS A 103 -0.69 0.06 25.27
N LYS A 104 -0.61 -1.01 26.06
CA LYS A 104 -1.63 -2.07 26.07
C LYS A 104 -2.02 -2.38 27.49
N ILE A 105 -3.31 -2.38 27.74
CA ILE A 105 -3.91 -2.69 29.03
C ILE A 105 -5.02 -3.73 28.85
N SER A 106 -5.19 -4.61 29.83
CA SER A 106 -6.33 -5.53 29.87
C SER A 106 -7.15 -5.41 31.15
N TYR A 107 -8.44 -5.64 30.98
CA TYR A 107 -9.42 -5.77 32.05
C TYR A 107 -10.04 -7.16 31.99
N GLY A 108 -9.76 -7.98 32.99
CA GLY A 108 -10.30 -9.33 33.11
C GLY A 108 -11.48 -9.44 34.07
N GLY A 109 -12.19 -10.57 33.96
CA GLY A 109 -13.30 -10.89 34.86
C GLY A 109 -14.49 -9.93 34.74
N MET A 110 -14.69 -9.37 33.54
CA MET A 110 -15.91 -8.64 33.20
C MET A 110 -17.01 -9.64 32.84
N THR A 111 -18.14 -9.55 33.54
CA THR A 111 -19.39 -10.21 33.18
C THR A 111 -20.27 -9.24 32.40
N ASP A 112 -21.38 -9.72 31.88
CA ASP A 112 -22.40 -8.85 31.31
C ASP A 112 -22.87 -7.82 32.34
N PHE A 113 -23.12 -6.60 31.89
CA PHE A 113 -23.47 -5.46 32.73
C PHE A 113 -24.67 -4.71 32.18
N ALA A 114 -25.40 -4.01 33.05
CA ALA A 114 -26.51 -3.17 32.63
C ALA A 114 -26.00 -1.97 31.82
N GLY A 115 -26.69 -1.61 30.75
CA GLY A 115 -26.39 -0.36 30.05
C GLY A 115 -26.82 0.86 30.86
N GLY A 116 -26.10 1.95 30.64
CA GLY A 116 -26.31 3.20 31.36
C GLY A 116 -25.01 4.00 31.49
N GLY A 117 -25.16 5.32 31.47
CA GLY A 117 -24.06 6.25 31.60
C GLY A 117 -23.09 6.27 30.44
N SER A 118 -21.93 6.87 30.71
CA SER A 118 -20.91 7.13 29.71
C SER A 118 -19.52 6.73 30.18
N LEU A 119 -18.69 6.33 29.23
CA LEU A 119 -17.31 5.95 29.43
C LEU A 119 -16.40 6.84 28.59
N THR A 120 -15.50 7.58 29.24
CA THR A 120 -14.51 8.38 28.53
C THR A 120 -13.23 7.58 28.35
N LEU A 121 -12.78 7.45 27.10
CA LEU A 121 -11.51 6.83 26.75
C LEU A 121 -10.61 7.86 26.08
N GLY A 122 -9.34 7.86 26.46
CA GLY A 122 -8.33 8.76 25.91
C GLY A 122 -7.04 8.04 25.58
N SER A 123 -6.35 8.50 24.53
CA SER A 123 -4.97 8.11 24.24
C SER A 123 -4.33 9.22 23.42
N GLY A 124 -3.22 9.78 23.91
CA GLY A 124 -2.58 10.93 23.29
C GLY A 124 -3.45 12.18 23.36
N SER A 125 -3.59 12.86 22.22
CA SER A 125 -4.45 14.04 22.09
C SER A 125 -5.93 13.71 21.83
N ASN A 126 -6.26 12.45 21.55
CA ASN A 126 -7.63 12.03 21.26
C ASN A 126 -8.32 11.53 22.52
N SER A 127 -9.48 12.11 22.82
CA SER A 127 -10.37 11.69 23.91
C SER A 127 -11.79 11.67 23.38
N PHE A 128 -12.51 10.58 23.64
CA PHE A 128 -13.90 10.42 23.23
C PHE A 128 -14.71 9.78 24.34
N THR A 129 -16.03 10.00 24.29
CA THR A 129 -16.95 9.49 25.30
C THR A 129 -17.95 8.59 24.61
N LEU A 130 -17.98 7.33 25.06
CA LEU A 130 -18.93 6.32 24.61
C LEU A 130 -20.18 6.38 25.49
N ASP A 131 -21.35 6.48 24.87
CA ASP A 131 -22.64 6.36 25.54
C ASP A 131 -23.06 4.87 25.62
N LEU A 132 -23.31 4.38 26.83
CA LEU A 132 -23.71 3.01 27.12
C LEU A 132 -25.23 2.87 27.32
N SER A 133 -26.01 3.93 27.13
CA SER A 133 -27.48 3.90 27.27
C SER A 133 -28.21 3.23 26.09
N GLY A 134 -27.52 3.02 24.97
CA GLY A 134 -28.11 2.47 23.73
C GLY A 134 -28.52 1.00 23.77
N LYS A 135 -28.20 0.26 24.84
CA LYS A 135 -28.62 -1.13 25.07
C LYS A 135 -28.95 -1.36 26.54
N THR A 136 -29.86 -2.29 26.84
CA THR A 136 -30.21 -2.67 28.22
C THR A 136 -29.16 -3.57 28.88
N THR A 137 -28.54 -4.45 28.10
CA THR A 137 -27.47 -5.37 28.54
C THR A 137 -26.31 -5.27 27.57
N TRP A 138 -25.11 -5.13 28.11
CA TRP A 138 -23.86 -5.06 27.36
C TRP A 138 -22.97 -6.24 27.72
N THR A 139 -22.34 -6.82 26.69
CA THR A 139 -21.26 -7.78 26.85
C THR A 139 -19.90 -7.09 26.67
N VAL A 140 -18.81 -7.75 27.09
CA VAL A 140 -17.44 -7.28 26.82
C VAL A 140 -17.16 -7.12 25.31
N ARG A 141 -17.79 -7.98 24.50
CA ARG A 141 -17.68 -7.94 23.05
C ARG A 141 -18.41 -6.74 22.46
N ASP A 142 -19.58 -6.40 22.99
CA ASP A 142 -20.31 -5.20 22.60
C ASP A 142 -19.52 -3.94 22.94
N LEU A 143 -18.89 -3.89 24.11
CA LEU A 143 -18.05 -2.77 24.51
C LEU A 143 -16.84 -2.61 23.57
N ALA A 144 -16.14 -3.70 23.26
CA ALA A 144 -15.03 -3.66 22.31
C ALA A 144 -15.47 -3.21 20.90
N ALA A 145 -16.62 -3.70 20.43
CA ALA A 145 -17.19 -3.30 19.15
C ALA A 145 -17.59 -1.82 19.14
N ALA A 146 -18.20 -1.32 20.21
CA ALA A 146 -18.59 0.07 20.35
C ALA A 146 -17.38 1.02 20.41
N ILE A 147 -16.32 0.64 21.13
CA ILE A 147 -15.05 1.39 21.12
C ILE A 147 -14.49 1.48 19.70
N ASN A 148 -14.41 0.36 18.98
CA ASN A 148 -13.86 0.35 17.62
C ASN A 148 -14.76 1.03 16.58
N GLY A 149 -16.07 1.04 16.82
CA GLY A 149 -17.07 1.63 15.93
C GLY A 149 -17.33 3.12 16.16
N ASP A 150 -16.81 3.70 17.24
CA ASP A 150 -16.94 5.13 17.52
C ASP A 150 -16.18 5.96 16.48
N THR A 151 -16.87 6.91 15.85
CA THR A 151 -16.30 7.77 14.80
C THR A 151 -15.19 8.68 15.33
N ASN A 152 -15.17 8.98 16.62
CA ASN A 152 -14.15 9.79 17.28
C ASN A 152 -12.96 8.92 17.74
N ASN A 153 -13.03 7.59 17.62
CA ASN A 153 -11.92 6.72 18.01
C ASN A 153 -10.84 6.62 16.91
N THR A 154 -9.92 7.58 16.95
CA THR A 154 -8.73 7.59 16.09
C THR A 154 -7.49 6.97 16.73
N SER A 155 -7.50 6.71 18.04
CA SER A 155 -6.29 6.41 18.82
C SER A 155 -6.25 5.04 19.52
N ILE A 156 -7.39 4.36 19.72
CA ILE A 156 -7.48 3.10 20.50
C ILE A 156 -8.04 1.98 19.62
N SER A 157 -7.56 0.76 19.84
CA SER A 157 -8.14 -0.48 19.32
C SER A 157 -8.52 -1.39 20.47
N ALA A 158 -9.76 -1.87 20.48
CA ALA A 158 -10.26 -2.79 21.49
C ALA A 158 -10.38 -4.20 20.91
N SER A 159 -10.01 -5.20 21.71
CA SER A 159 -10.22 -6.61 21.37
C SER A 159 -10.67 -7.39 22.60
N VAL A 160 -11.31 -8.53 22.37
CA VAL A 160 -11.68 -9.46 23.43
C VAL A 160 -10.82 -10.70 23.31
N VAL A 161 -10.13 -11.07 24.39
CA VAL A 161 -9.31 -12.27 24.48
C VAL A 161 -9.98 -13.22 25.46
N THR A 162 -10.36 -14.41 25.00
CA THR A 162 -10.85 -15.47 25.88
C THR A 162 -9.66 -16.23 26.44
N THR A 163 -9.48 -16.21 27.77
CA THR A 163 -8.44 -17.00 28.43
C THR A 163 -8.90 -18.45 28.58
N GLY A 164 -7.95 -19.38 28.79
CA GLY A 164 -8.20 -20.82 28.86
C GLY A 164 -9.21 -21.28 29.93
N THR A 165 -9.64 -20.38 30.82
CA THR A 165 -10.68 -20.61 31.83
C THR A 165 -12.08 -20.14 31.40
N GLY A 166 -12.27 -19.74 30.14
CA GLY A 166 -13.55 -19.25 29.61
C GLY A 166 -13.89 -17.80 29.99
N VAL A 167 -12.99 -17.11 30.68
CA VAL A 167 -13.16 -15.70 31.06
C VAL A 167 -12.73 -14.81 29.90
N SER A 168 -13.58 -13.84 29.54
CA SER A 168 -13.27 -12.84 28.52
C SER A 168 -12.51 -11.66 29.15
N GLU A 169 -11.41 -11.27 28.53
CA GLU A 169 -10.65 -10.06 28.87
C GLU A 169 -10.82 -9.02 27.78
N LEU A 170 -11.13 -7.79 28.17
CA LEU A 170 -11.06 -6.63 27.28
C LEU A 170 -9.62 -6.17 27.20
N VAL A 171 -9.02 -6.20 26.01
CA VAL A 171 -7.68 -5.67 25.75
C VAL A 171 -7.82 -4.37 24.97
N LEU A 172 -7.28 -3.29 25.50
CA LEU A 172 -7.18 -2.01 24.82
C LEU A 172 -5.74 -1.76 24.41
N SER A 173 -5.52 -1.43 23.14
CA SER A 173 -4.22 -1.14 22.54
C SER A 173 -4.22 0.24 21.91
N ALA A 174 -3.22 1.06 22.21
CA ALA A 174 -3.00 2.33 21.53
C ALA A 174 -2.58 2.03 20.07
N LYS A 175 -3.12 2.79 19.12
CA LYS A 175 -2.76 2.69 17.69
C LYS A 175 -1.35 3.28 17.44
N ALA A 176 -0.95 4.25 18.26
CA ALA A 176 0.37 4.89 18.18
C ALA A 176 1.27 4.48 19.35
N THR A 177 2.58 4.44 19.10
CA THR A 177 3.62 4.25 20.12
C THR A 177 3.97 5.56 20.81
N GLY A 178 4.66 5.50 21.95
CA GLY A 178 5.14 6.68 22.66
C GLY A 178 4.45 6.88 24.01
N ALA A 179 5.15 7.53 24.94
CA ALA A 179 4.71 7.72 26.32
C ALA A 179 3.44 8.59 26.42
N ALA A 180 3.29 9.58 25.53
CA ALA A 180 2.11 10.43 25.47
C ALA A 180 0.84 9.67 25.06
N ASN A 181 0.97 8.54 24.35
CA ASN A 181 -0.16 7.73 23.86
C ASN A 181 -0.67 6.71 24.90
N ALA A 182 -0.41 6.97 26.19
CA ALA A 182 -0.96 6.17 27.27
C ALA A 182 -2.49 6.19 27.25
N ILE A 183 -3.10 5.01 27.13
CA ILE A 183 -4.54 4.82 27.29
C ILE A 183 -4.98 5.22 28.69
N THR A 184 -5.99 6.08 28.77
CA THR A 184 -6.76 6.38 29.96
C THR A 184 -8.19 5.90 29.76
N VAL A 185 -8.75 5.29 30.81
CA VAL A 185 -10.14 4.88 30.85
C VAL A 185 -10.72 5.50 32.10
N THR A 186 -11.71 6.37 31.93
CA THR A 186 -12.35 7.05 33.04
C THR A 186 -13.84 6.85 32.93
N PRO A 187 -14.47 6.07 33.82
CA PRO A 187 -15.90 6.13 33.97
C PRO A 187 -16.23 7.56 34.39
N SER A 188 -16.93 8.32 33.54
CA SER A 188 -17.30 9.68 33.90
C SER A 188 -18.20 9.61 35.14
N GLY A 189 -17.81 10.26 36.23
CA GLY A 189 -18.62 10.65 37.42
C GLY A 189 -19.49 9.59 38.13
N ALA A 190 -19.48 9.60 39.48
CA ALA A 190 -20.35 8.78 40.34
C ALA A 190 -21.88 9.02 40.20
N THR A 191 -22.30 9.93 39.30
CA THR A 191 -23.70 10.30 39.03
C THR A 191 -24.23 9.80 37.67
N SER A 192 -23.43 9.04 36.91
CA SER A 192 -23.69 8.81 35.48
C SER A 192 -24.61 7.62 35.18
N GLY A 193 -25.03 6.83 36.18
CA GLY A 193 -25.87 5.66 35.94
C GLY A 193 -25.15 4.50 35.25
N ILE A 194 -23.81 4.48 35.29
CA ILE A 194 -23.00 3.34 34.83
C ILE A 194 -23.13 2.18 35.83
N ASP A 195 -23.11 0.95 35.32
CA ASP A 195 -23.17 -0.26 36.14
C ASP A 195 -22.04 -0.30 37.19
N ALA A 196 -22.38 -0.63 38.44
CA ALA A 196 -21.44 -0.62 39.56
C ALA A 196 -20.30 -1.63 39.40
N ASN A 197 -20.56 -2.78 38.77
CA ASN A 197 -19.51 -3.78 38.50
C ASN A 197 -18.55 -3.27 37.43
N LEU A 198 -19.08 -2.62 36.38
CA LEU A 198 -18.23 -2.03 35.34
C LEU A 198 -17.36 -0.90 35.91
N ALA A 199 -17.95 0.01 36.69
CA ALA A 199 -17.22 1.09 37.34
C ALA A 199 -16.13 0.58 38.29
N ALA A 200 -16.42 -0.46 39.07
CA ALA A 200 -15.44 -1.07 39.96
C ALA A 200 -14.27 -1.73 39.19
N LYS A 201 -14.56 -2.39 38.06
CA LYS A 201 -13.53 -3.04 37.23
C LYS A 201 -12.67 -2.03 36.46
N LEU A 202 -13.27 -0.98 35.92
CA LEU A 202 -12.55 0.06 35.19
C LEU A 202 -11.83 1.06 36.11
N GLY A 203 -12.33 1.24 37.34
CA GLY A 203 -11.68 2.03 38.39
C GLY A 203 -10.56 1.29 39.11
N ALA A 204 -10.51 -0.04 39.02
CA ALA A 204 -9.35 -0.81 39.44
C ALA A 204 -8.17 -0.60 38.48
N ALA A 205 -6.94 -0.72 39.01
CA ALA A 205 -5.74 -0.63 38.18
C ALA A 205 -5.78 -1.74 37.10
N PRO A 206 -5.72 -1.37 35.80
CA PRO A 206 -5.71 -2.38 34.74
C PRO A 206 -4.44 -3.23 34.78
N ASN A 207 -4.52 -4.43 34.21
CA ASN A 207 -3.33 -5.22 33.96
C ASN A 207 -2.54 -4.60 32.79
N GLN A 208 -1.33 -4.12 33.04
CA GLN A 208 -0.51 -3.47 32.03
C GLN A 208 0.30 -4.51 31.26
N LEU A 209 -0.12 -4.80 30.02
CA LEU A 209 0.55 -5.75 29.13
C LEU A 209 1.82 -5.15 28.52
N THR A 210 1.75 -3.90 28.06
CA THR A 210 2.92 -3.16 27.55
C THR A 210 2.83 -1.69 27.97
N LYS A 211 3.95 -1.13 28.42
CA LYS A 211 4.02 0.29 28.81
C LYS A 211 4.05 1.19 27.57
N ALA A 212 3.50 2.39 27.70
CA ALA A 212 3.68 3.45 26.71
C ALA A 212 5.08 4.04 26.92
N LEU A 213 5.99 3.87 25.97
CA LEU A 213 7.37 4.35 26.07
C LEU A 213 7.76 5.04 24.78
N ASP A 214 8.54 6.11 24.90
CA ASP A 214 9.21 6.74 23.76
C ASP A 214 10.51 6.00 23.44
N ALA A 215 10.84 5.98 22.15
CA ALA A 215 12.12 5.53 21.65
C ALA A 215 13.20 6.54 22.07
N VAL A 216 14.34 6.02 22.51
CA VAL A 216 15.51 6.80 22.89
C VAL A 216 16.70 6.28 22.10
N LEU A 217 17.19 7.12 21.22
CA LEU A 217 18.36 6.88 20.39
C LEU A 217 19.47 7.84 20.84
N ARG A 218 20.69 7.34 21.04
CA ARG A 218 21.84 8.18 21.38
C ARG A 218 22.83 8.27 20.24
N VAL A 219 23.35 9.46 19.98
CA VAL A 219 24.38 9.68 18.96
C VAL A 219 25.76 9.41 19.55
N GLY A 220 26.57 8.58 18.89
CA GLY A 220 27.90 8.19 19.35
C GLY A 220 27.85 6.93 20.20
N SER A 221 27.80 7.11 21.51
CA SER A 221 27.85 6.04 22.51
C SER A 221 26.65 6.08 23.46
N GLU A 222 26.62 5.16 24.42
CA GLU A 222 25.63 5.15 25.50
C GLU A 222 25.58 6.46 26.31
N THR A 223 26.67 7.22 26.38
CA THR A 223 26.71 8.55 27.04
C THR A 223 26.50 9.72 26.09
N GLY A 224 26.20 9.45 24.82
CA GLY A 224 25.98 10.45 23.80
C GLY A 224 24.66 11.22 23.94
N THR A 225 24.45 12.17 23.02
CA THR A 225 23.23 13.00 22.99
C THR A 225 22.00 12.15 22.74
N ALA A 226 21.04 12.19 23.67
CA ALA A 226 19.78 11.46 23.55
C ALA A 226 18.78 12.19 22.65
N ILE A 227 18.18 11.43 21.74
CA ILE A 227 17.12 11.84 20.84
C ILE A 227 15.91 10.99 21.20
N THR A 228 14.86 11.65 21.66
CA THR A 228 13.63 11.00 22.10
C THR A 228 12.51 11.25 21.09
N GLN A 229 11.85 10.19 20.64
CA GLN A 229 10.70 10.28 19.75
C GLN A 229 9.62 9.26 20.12
N ALA A 230 8.37 9.62 19.87
CA ALA A 230 7.22 8.73 20.07
C ALA A 230 7.20 7.55 19.07
N SER A 231 7.88 7.66 17.93
CA SER A 231 7.96 6.63 16.89
C SER A 231 9.30 5.91 16.92
N ASN A 232 9.33 4.68 16.38
CA ASN A 232 10.55 3.94 16.10
C ASN A 232 11.27 4.40 14.83
N THR A 233 10.67 5.34 14.08
CA THR A 233 11.27 5.93 12.88
C THR A 233 11.86 7.30 13.19
N PHE A 234 13.14 7.47 12.85
CA PHE A 234 13.95 8.66 13.13
C PHE A 234 14.47 9.28 11.83
N ASN A 235 14.29 10.59 11.70
CA ASN A 235 14.75 11.40 10.55
C ASN A 235 15.73 12.47 11.04
N VAL A 236 16.80 12.03 11.70
CA VAL A 236 17.76 12.92 12.38
C VAL A 236 18.85 13.43 11.45
N ILE A 237 19.26 12.61 10.49
CA ILE A 237 20.24 12.97 9.47
C ILE A 237 19.47 13.38 8.22
N ASP A 238 19.84 14.51 7.61
CA ASP A 238 19.22 14.95 6.37
C ASP A 238 19.37 13.88 5.28
N GLY A 239 18.24 13.54 4.66
CA GLY A 239 18.15 12.50 3.66
C GLY A 239 18.21 11.05 4.15
N VAL A 240 18.31 10.79 5.46
CA VAL A 240 18.32 9.41 6.00
C VAL A 240 17.13 9.19 6.92
N THR A 241 16.43 8.07 6.71
CA THR A 241 15.38 7.57 7.59
C THR A 241 15.86 6.29 8.27
N MET A 242 15.90 6.28 9.60
CA MET A 242 16.28 5.13 10.41
C MET A 242 15.03 4.54 11.06
N THR A 243 14.94 3.21 11.12
CA THR A 243 13.87 2.49 11.82
C THR A 243 14.49 1.54 12.82
N LEU A 244 14.14 1.72 14.10
CA LEU A 244 14.64 0.92 15.21
C LEU A 244 13.76 -0.30 15.43
N THR A 245 14.37 -1.46 15.57
CA THR A 245 13.68 -2.75 15.74
C THR A 245 13.88 -3.31 17.14
N LYS A 246 15.07 -3.11 17.74
CA LYS A 246 15.41 -3.62 19.07
C LYS A 246 16.29 -2.64 19.84
N ALA A 247 16.16 -2.66 21.16
CA ALA A 247 17.08 -1.98 22.05
C ALA A 247 18.37 -2.78 22.23
N GLN A 248 19.49 -2.09 22.41
CA GLN A 248 20.78 -2.69 22.75
C GLN A 248 20.87 -2.89 24.26
N ALA A 249 21.64 -3.90 24.69
CA ALA A 249 21.94 -4.06 26.11
C ALA A 249 22.92 -2.96 26.57
N ALA A 250 22.79 -2.51 27.82
CA ALA A 250 23.73 -1.56 28.43
C ALA A 250 25.18 -2.07 28.29
N GLY A 251 26.12 -1.18 27.94
CA GLY A 251 27.51 -1.53 27.67
C GLY A 251 27.78 -2.23 26.32
N SER A 252 26.78 -2.41 25.45
CA SER A 252 27.01 -2.93 24.09
C SER A 252 27.75 -1.91 23.22
N ALA A 253 28.51 -2.41 22.24
CA ALA A 253 29.15 -1.55 21.25
C ALA A 253 28.09 -0.77 20.44
N PRO A 254 28.32 0.52 20.12
CA PRO A 254 27.42 1.29 19.27
C PRO A 254 27.29 0.70 17.87
N LEU A 255 26.13 0.89 17.27
CA LEU A 255 25.86 0.56 15.88
C LEU A 255 26.45 1.63 14.95
N THR A 256 27.23 1.20 13.98
CA THR A 256 27.75 2.11 12.94
C THR A 256 26.79 2.11 11.76
N LEU A 257 26.28 3.28 11.42
CA LEU A 257 25.55 3.57 10.19
C LEU A 257 26.51 4.11 9.14
N THR A 258 26.67 3.37 8.06
CA THR A 258 27.48 3.79 6.91
C THR A 258 26.56 4.27 5.81
N VAL A 259 26.68 5.55 5.45
CA VAL A 259 26.01 6.15 4.30
C VAL A 259 27.03 6.27 3.17
N ALA A 260 26.72 5.68 2.02
CA ALA A 260 27.59 5.69 0.85
C ALA A 260 26.77 5.69 -0.45
N SER A 261 27.41 6.07 -1.56
CA SER A 261 26.84 5.91 -2.89
C SER A 261 26.66 4.43 -3.23
N ASP A 262 25.48 4.06 -3.70
CA ASP A 262 25.12 2.70 -4.13
C ASP A 262 25.28 2.58 -5.65
N ALA A 263 26.50 2.26 -6.10
CA ALA A 263 26.81 2.12 -7.52
C ALA A 263 26.01 0.99 -8.20
N ALA A 264 25.69 -0.07 -7.45
CA ALA A 264 24.91 -1.20 -7.95
C ALA A 264 23.46 -0.81 -8.24
N LYS A 265 22.78 -0.17 -7.28
CA LYS A 265 21.42 0.35 -7.51
C LYS A 265 21.40 1.46 -8.56
N THR A 266 22.43 2.29 -8.61
CA THR A 266 22.58 3.32 -9.65
C THR A 266 22.63 2.70 -11.05
N THR A 267 23.42 1.62 -11.21
CA THR A 267 23.52 0.88 -12.47
C THR A 267 22.21 0.17 -12.81
N ALA A 268 21.55 -0.44 -11.83
CA ALA A 268 20.25 -1.09 -12.02
C ALA A 268 19.16 -0.10 -12.45
N ASN A 269 19.14 1.10 -11.85
CA ASN A 269 18.23 2.19 -12.23
C ASN A 269 18.49 2.66 -13.67
N ALA A 270 19.75 2.81 -14.07
CA ALA A 270 20.12 3.15 -15.44
C ALA A 270 19.72 2.04 -16.42
N GLN A 271 19.91 0.76 -16.07
CA GLN A 271 19.51 -0.36 -16.90
C GLN A 271 17.99 -0.43 -17.07
N ALA A 272 17.22 -0.23 -15.99
CA ALA A 272 15.77 -0.20 -16.05
C ALA A 272 15.24 0.90 -16.99
N PHE A 273 15.90 2.07 -17.02
CA PHE A 273 15.60 3.12 -17.97
C PHE A 273 15.85 2.69 -19.42
N VAL A 274 17.03 2.12 -19.68
CA VAL A 274 17.42 1.63 -21.01
C VAL A 274 16.46 0.56 -21.49
N ASP A 275 16.05 -0.36 -20.61
CA ASP A 275 15.08 -1.42 -20.92
C ASP A 275 13.70 -0.84 -21.24
N ALA A 276 13.23 0.14 -20.45
CA ALA A 276 11.97 0.82 -20.71
C ALA A 276 11.98 1.57 -22.06
N TYR A 277 13.07 2.26 -22.38
CA TYR A 277 13.26 2.91 -23.68
C TYR A 277 13.30 1.89 -24.83
N ASN A 278 14.09 0.82 -24.69
CA ASN A 278 14.20 -0.23 -25.71
C ASN A 278 12.85 -0.91 -25.95
N LYS A 279 12.05 -1.12 -24.90
CA LYS A 279 10.69 -1.65 -25.01
C LYS A 279 9.75 -0.69 -25.75
N LEU A 280 9.80 0.60 -25.45
CA LEU A 280 9.04 1.62 -26.18
C LEU A 280 9.45 1.63 -27.67
N LYS A 281 10.76 1.64 -27.94
CA LYS A 281 11.28 1.60 -29.31
C LYS A 281 10.82 0.35 -30.05
N SER A 282 10.97 -0.84 -29.45
CA SER A 282 10.53 -2.10 -30.04
C SER A 282 9.03 -2.12 -30.31
N THR A 283 8.22 -1.52 -29.41
CA THR A 283 6.78 -1.39 -29.62
C THR A 283 6.47 -0.47 -30.79
N ILE A 284 7.15 0.68 -30.91
CA ILE A 284 7.00 1.60 -32.04
C ILE A 284 7.42 0.89 -33.34
N ASP A 285 8.60 0.25 -33.36
CA ASP A 285 9.12 -0.49 -34.50
C ASP A 285 8.13 -1.58 -34.96
N ALA A 286 7.58 -2.37 -34.03
CA ALA A 286 6.60 -3.40 -34.33
C ALA A 286 5.29 -2.83 -34.90
N LEU A 287 4.88 -1.65 -34.44
CA LEU A 287 3.65 -0.99 -34.91
C LEU A 287 3.82 -0.35 -36.30
N VAL A 288 5.04 0.02 -36.69
CA VAL A 288 5.36 0.65 -38.00
C VAL A 288 6.05 -0.29 -39.00
N SER A 289 6.43 -1.50 -38.58
CA SER A 289 7.18 -2.43 -39.43
C SER A 289 6.39 -2.79 -40.69
N PRO A 290 7.00 -2.67 -41.89
CA PRO A 290 6.39 -3.16 -43.12
C PRO A 290 6.19 -4.67 -43.05
N ALA A 291 5.22 -5.19 -43.82
CA ALA A 291 5.06 -6.63 -43.97
C ALA A 291 6.34 -7.21 -44.57
N ASP A 292 6.81 -8.32 -44.02
CA ASP A 292 7.91 -9.11 -44.59
C ASP A 292 7.34 -10.47 -45.08
N PRO A 293 7.03 -10.58 -46.37
CA PRO A 293 6.50 -11.81 -46.96
C PRO A 293 7.48 -12.98 -46.94
N ALA A 294 8.79 -12.73 -46.82
CA ALA A 294 9.82 -13.78 -46.82
C ALA A 294 9.87 -14.53 -45.48
N ASN A 295 9.47 -13.86 -44.38
CA ASN A 295 9.47 -14.42 -43.02
C ASN A 295 8.06 -14.62 -42.45
N GLY A 296 7.00 -14.47 -43.27
CA GLY A 296 5.61 -14.65 -42.85
C GLY A 296 5.11 -13.63 -41.80
N SER A 297 5.77 -12.48 -41.68
CA SER A 297 5.44 -11.46 -40.69
C SER A 297 4.43 -10.46 -41.23
N ALA A 298 3.28 -10.34 -40.56
CA ALA A 298 2.25 -9.38 -40.89
C ALA A 298 2.73 -7.93 -40.70
N ALA A 299 2.27 -7.02 -41.55
CA ALA A 299 2.51 -5.58 -41.40
C ALA A 299 2.02 -5.08 -40.03
N GLY A 300 2.81 -4.20 -39.40
CA GLY A 300 2.40 -3.48 -38.21
C GLY A 300 1.12 -2.68 -38.43
N ALA A 301 0.36 -2.43 -37.36
CA ALA A 301 -0.95 -1.77 -37.42
C ALA A 301 -0.94 -0.42 -38.16
N PHE A 302 0.20 0.28 -38.23
CA PHE A 302 0.35 1.55 -38.94
C PHE A 302 1.12 1.45 -40.28
N ALA A 303 1.65 0.28 -40.64
CA ALA A 303 2.40 0.10 -41.88
C ALA A 303 1.52 0.19 -43.14
N GLY A 304 0.24 -0.19 -43.03
CA GLY A 304 -0.75 -0.05 -44.11
C GLY A 304 -1.34 1.35 -44.28
N ALA A 305 -1.07 2.29 -43.35
CA ALA A 305 -1.61 3.65 -43.43
C ALA A 305 -0.90 4.53 -44.48
N ARG A 306 0.25 4.09 -45.02
CA ARG A 306 1.05 4.87 -45.98
C ARG A 306 1.03 4.35 -47.42
N GLY A 307 0.32 3.27 -47.75
CA GLY A 307 0.22 2.85 -49.14
C GLY A 307 -0.71 1.68 -49.40
N GLY A 308 -1.58 1.83 -50.40
CA GLY A 308 -2.14 0.70 -51.13
C GLY A 308 -3.61 0.39 -50.86
N ARG A 309 -4.47 1.12 -51.57
CA ARG A 309 -5.79 0.65 -52.01
C ARG A 309 -5.67 -0.78 -52.56
N PRO A 310 -6.39 -1.80 -52.03
CA PRO A 310 -6.36 -3.12 -52.63
C PRO A 310 -7.17 -3.08 -53.93
N LEU A 311 -6.46 -3.05 -55.06
CA LEU A 311 -7.01 -3.45 -56.34
C LEU A 311 -6.94 -4.98 -56.41
N GLY A 312 -8.09 -5.63 -56.47
CA GLY A 312 -8.20 -7.08 -56.60
C GLY A 312 -9.66 -7.52 -56.60
N GLY A 313 -10.37 -7.18 -57.69
CA GLY A 313 -11.57 -7.93 -58.10
C GLY A 313 -11.15 -9.26 -58.72
N PRO A 314 -12.01 -10.27 -58.63
CA PRO A 314 -12.84 -10.60 -59.80
C PRO A 314 -14.32 -10.25 -59.61
#